data_AF-A0A9E4B0L8-F1
#
_entry.id   AF-A0A9E4B0L8-F1
#
_cell.length_a   1.000
_cell.length_b   1.000
_cell.length_c   1.000
_cell.angle_alpha   90.00
_cell.angle_beta   90.00
_cell.angle_gamma   90.00
#
_symmetry.space_group_name_H-M   'P 1'
#
loop_
_entity.id
_entity.type
_entity.pdbx_description
1 polymer ?
#
loop_
_entity_poly.entity_id
_entity_poly.type
_entity_poly.pdbx_seq_one_letter_code
_entity_poly.pdbx_strand_id
1 'polypeptide(L)'
;MQIKLKNTEIQEYVNAPAGEFPKYTTQLMNVANQNSQATRPRHVGQLSELIQEFPGQTFEEWVMWYQERYPDAIDEATDRIISMIENFNGAVDKIDRNLVKSWVADLILVKTFTGLKFQEAILKKLAEIKGCDYRLAEPHEESQGIDGFVGEEAYSIKPDTYDSIPTVAESIEIKMIFYEKKKDGVVFEIPEE
;
A
#
# COMPACT_ATOMS: atom_id res chain seq x y z
N MET A 1 -30.51 -0.70 10.83
CA MET A 1 -29.96 -1.33 12.05
C MET A 1 -28.63 -1.97 11.68
N GLN A 2 -27.56 -1.71 12.42
CA GLN A 2 -26.26 -2.37 12.22
C GLN A 2 -26.01 -3.31 13.41
N ILE A 3 -25.76 -4.59 13.13
CA ILE A 3 -25.40 -5.60 14.13
C ILE A 3 -23.99 -6.09 13.82
N LYS A 4 -23.13 -6.17 14.83
CA LYS A 4 -21.77 -6.70 14.71
C LYS A 4 -21.73 -8.12 15.26
N LEU A 5 -21.30 -9.07 14.44
CA LEU A 5 -21.01 -10.45 14.83
C LEU A 5 -19.49 -10.62 14.94
N LYS A 6 -18.99 -11.11 16.08
CA LYS A 6 -17.56 -11.35 16.30
C LYS A 6 -17.14 -12.68 15.68
N ASN A 7 -15.86 -12.80 15.31
CA ASN A 7 -15.33 -14.05 14.76
C ASN A 7 -15.44 -15.24 15.74
N THR A 8 -15.34 -15.00 17.05
CA THR A 8 -15.56 -16.04 18.06
C THR A 8 -16.99 -16.56 18.05
N GLU A 9 -17.98 -15.66 17.89
CA GLU A 9 -19.39 -16.04 17.77
C GLU A 9 -19.63 -16.81 16.46
N ILE A 10 -18.97 -16.43 15.36
CA ILE A 10 -19.03 -17.19 14.10
C ILE A 10 -18.47 -18.61 14.30
N GLN A 11 -17.29 -18.74 14.93
CA GLN A 11 -16.65 -20.02 15.20
C GLN A 11 -17.55 -20.94 16.05
N GLU A 12 -18.18 -20.39 17.08
CA GLU A 12 -19.17 -21.11 17.91
C GLU A 12 -20.37 -21.56 17.07
N TYR A 13 -20.93 -20.70 16.22
CA TYR A 13 -22.08 -21.05 15.37
C TYR A 13 -21.79 -22.12 14.33
N VAL A 14 -20.56 -22.18 13.81
CA VAL A 14 -20.14 -23.20 12.82
C VAL A 14 -19.42 -24.39 13.46
N ASN A 15 -19.33 -24.45 14.79
CA ASN A 15 -18.58 -25.45 15.55
C ASN A 15 -17.12 -25.61 15.11
N ALA A 16 -16.46 -24.52 14.70
CA ALA A 16 -15.05 -24.52 14.34
C ALA A 16 -14.18 -24.21 15.56
N PRO A 17 -13.12 -24.99 15.84
CA PRO A 17 -12.26 -24.76 16.98
C PRO A 17 -11.46 -23.45 16.83
N ALA A 18 -11.24 -22.76 17.95
CA ALA A 18 -10.37 -21.59 17.99
C ALA A 18 -8.90 -22.03 18.19
N GLY A 19 -8.00 -21.42 17.41
CA GLY A 19 -6.56 -21.56 17.64
C GLY A 19 -6.07 -20.60 18.72
N GLU A 20 -5.15 -21.06 19.56
CA GLU A 20 -4.46 -20.23 20.54
C GLU A 20 -3.07 -19.85 20.04
N PHE A 21 -2.81 -18.56 19.91
CA PHE A 21 -1.52 -18.04 19.44
C PHE A 21 -0.96 -17.02 20.44
N PRO A 22 0.30 -17.17 20.90
CA PRO A 22 0.91 -16.21 21.80
C PRO A 22 0.98 -14.80 21.19
N LYS A 23 1.04 -13.79 22.07
CA LYS A 23 1.07 -12.38 21.65
C LYS A 23 2.18 -12.13 20.62
N TYR A 24 1.85 -11.39 19.57
CA TYR A 24 2.72 -11.01 18.44
C TYR A 24 3.13 -12.14 17.47
N THR A 25 2.97 -13.42 17.82
CA THR A 25 3.37 -14.53 16.95
C THR A 25 2.63 -14.53 15.62
N THR A 26 1.31 -14.32 15.63
CA THR A 26 0.49 -14.24 14.41
C THR A 26 0.93 -13.12 13.48
N GLN A 27 1.41 -11.98 14.01
CA GLN A 27 1.90 -10.87 13.18
C GLN A 27 3.15 -11.28 12.40
N LEU A 28 4.10 -11.94 13.09
CA LEU A 28 5.32 -12.45 12.45
C LEU A 28 5.01 -13.54 11.42
N MET A 29 4.14 -14.50 11.76
CA MET A 29 3.73 -15.56 10.85
C MET A 29 2.99 -15.00 9.62
N ASN A 30 2.17 -13.96 9.78
CA ASN A 30 1.49 -13.31 8.65
C ASN A 30 2.47 -12.62 7.70
N VAL A 31 3.46 -11.90 8.22
CA VAL A 31 4.51 -11.27 7.38
C VAL A 31 5.37 -12.35 6.71
N ALA A 32 5.67 -13.45 7.42
CA ALA A 32 6.42 -14.57 6.88
C ALA A 32 5.64 -15.26 5.75
N ASN A 33 4.35 -15.49 5.93
CA ASN A 33 3.48 -16.05 4.89
C ASN A 33 3.35 -15.09 3.69
N GLN A 34 3.22 -13.78 3.90
CA GLN A 34 3.15 -12.80 2.82
C GLN A 34 4.43 -12.82 1.95
N ASN A 35 5.60 -12.90 2.59
CA ASN A 35 6.89 -12.89 1.89
C ASN A 35 7.19 -14.23 1.21
N SER A 36 6.96 -15.36 1.90
CA SER A 36 7.17 -16.71 1.34
C SER A 36 6.08 -17.13 0.36
N GLN A 37 4.93 -16.44 0.39
CA GLN A 37 3.74 -16.75 -0.37
C GLN A 37 3.24 -18.18 -0.13
N ALA A 38 3.39 -18.69 1.09
CA ALA A 38 3.18 -20.10 1.43
C ALA A 38 1.73 -20.57 1.20
N THR A 39 0.75 -19.72 1.52
CA THR A 39 -0.68 -20.07 1.36
C THR A 39 -1.30 -19.51 0.07
N ARG A 40 -0.51 -19.33 -1.01
CA ARG A 40 -1.07 -18.94 -2.31
C ARG A 40 -1.88 -20.09 -2.93
N PRO A 41 -2.86 -19.79 -3.81
CA PRO A 41 -3.74 -20.80 -4.40
C PRO A 41 -3.01 -21.95 -5.09
N ARG A 42 -1.85 -21.67 -5.71
CA ARG A 42 -1.00 -22.70 -6.33
C ARG A 42 -0.45 -23.77 -5.37
N HIS A 43 -0.44 -23.49 -4.06
CA HIS A 43 0.11 -24.37 -3.02
C HIS A 43 -0.99 -25.01 -2.17
N VAL A 44 -2.02 -24.24 -1.80
CA VAL A 44 -3.07 -24.69 -0.87
C VAL A 44 -4.45 -24.84 -1.53
N GLY A 45 -4.54 -24.63 -2.84
CA GLY A 45 -5.78 -24.54 -3.59
C GLY A 45 -6.46 -23.17 -3.45
N GLN A 46 -7.36 -22.85 -4.37
CA GLN A 46 -8.17 -21.63 -4.31
C GLN A 46 -9.31 -21.84 -3.29
N LEU A 47 -9.06 -21.56 -2.01
CA LEU A 47 -9.96 -21.88 -0.89
C LEU A 47 -11.39 -21.34 -1.07
N SER A 48 -11.57 -20.20 -1.74
CA SER A 48 -12.91 -19.62 -2.02
C SER A 48 -13.72 -20.44 -3.02
N GLU A 49 -13.07 -21.14 -3.95
CA GLU A 49 -13.71 -22.05 -4.90
C GLU A 49 -13.91 -23.42 -4.24
N LEU A 50 -12.89 -23.91 -3.55
CA LEU A 50 -12.94 -25.20 -2.84
C LEU A 50 -14.08 -25.30 -1.84
N ILE A 51 -14.36 -24.22 -1.08
CA ILE A 51 -15.48 -24.24 -0.12
C ILE A 51 -16.85 -24.28 -0.79
N GLN A 52 -16.97 -23.87 -2.07
CA GLN A 52 -18.21 -24.00 -2.84
C GLN A 52 -18.38 -25.41 -3.42
N GLU A 53 -17.27 -26.11 -3.68
CA GLU A 53 -17.25 -27.50 -4.15
C GLU A 53 -17.43 -28.53 -3.03
N PHE A 54 -17.18 -28.12 -1.78
CA PHE A 54 -17.31 -28.96 -0.61
C PHE A 54 -18.76 -29.42 -0.39
N PRO A 55 -19.06 -30.73 -0.44
CA PRO A 55 -20.43 -31.24 -0.34
C PRO A 55 -20.91 -31.41 1.11
N GLY A 56 -20.02 -31.32 2.09
CA GLY A 56 -20.35 -31.50 3.51
C GLY A 56 -20.93 -30.24 4.15
N GLN A 57 -21.18 -30.32 5.45
CA GLN A 57 -21.77 -29.25 6.25
C GLN A 57 -20.98 -28.96 7.53
N THR A 58 -20.14 -29.89 7.99
CA THR A 58 -19.38 -29.70 9.25
C THR A 58 -17.92 -29.34 9.01
N PHE A 59 -17.30 -28.78 10.06
CA PHE A 59 -15.88 -28.49 10.05
C PHE A 59 -15.03 -29.76 9.91
N GLU A 60 -15.41 -30.86 10.58
CA GLU A 60 -14.71 -32.15 10.51
C GLU A 60 -14.75 -32.74 9.10
N GLU A 61 -15.92 -32.68 8.44
CA GLU A 61 -16.08 -33.10 7.06
C GLU A 61 -15.22 -32.25 6.11
N TRP A 62 -15.13 -30.94 6.36
CA TRP A 62 -14.26 -30.03 5.60
C TRP A 62 -12.79 -30.40 5.73
N VAL A 63 -12.33 -30.67 6.96
CA VAL A 63 -10.94 -31.08 7.22
C VAL A 63 -10.60 -32.36 6.46
N MET A 64 -11.44 -33.39 6.56
CA MET A 64 -11.23 -34.65 5.84
C MET A 64 -11.22 -34.45 4.32
N TRP A 65 -12.21 -33.74 3.78
CA TRP A 65 -12.36 -33.51 2.35
C TRP A 65 -11.19 -32.72 1.75
N TYR A 66 -10.71 -31.71 2.49
CA TYR A 66 -9.57 -30.88 2.08
C TYR A 66 -8.26 -31.68 2.13
N GLN A 67 -7.98 -32.37 3.24
CA GLN A 67 -6.73 -33.13 3.42
C GLN A 67 -6.63 -34.33 2.47
N GLU A 68 -7.74 -34.93 2.05
CA GLU A 68 -7.70 -35.97 1.01
C GLU A 68 -7.20 -35.43 -0.34
N ARG A 69 -7.56 -34.18 -0.68
CA ARG A 69 -7.18 -33.53 -1.95
C ARG A 69 -5.82 -32.85 -1.91
N TYR A 70 -5.47 -32.33 -0.74
CA TYR A 70 -4.26 -31.54 -0.49
C TYR A 70 -3.51 -32.10 0.73
N PRO A 71 -3.03 -33.35 0.67
CA PRO A 71 -2.49 -34.07 1.84
C PRO A 71 -1.29 -33.36 2.46
N ASP A 72 -0.41 -32.80 1.63
CA ASP A 72 0.84 -32.18 2.08
C ASP A 72 0.75 -30.65 2.20
N ALA A 73 -0.36 -30.03 1.79
CA ALA A 73 -0.42 -28.57 1.63
C ALA A 73 -0.22 -27.79 2.94
N ILE A 74 -0.68 -28.35 4.07
CA ILE A 74 -0.50 -27.73 5.38
C ILE A 74 0.97 -27.82 5.80
N ASP A 75 1.60 -28.98 5.65
CA ASP A 75 3.00 -29.20 6.04
C ASP A 75 3.95 -28.39 5.14
N GLU A 76 3.74 -28.40 3.82
CA GLU A 76 4.54 -27.60 2.88
C GLU A 76 4.39 -26.10 3.12
N ALA A 77 3.17 -25.61 3.42
CA ALA A 77 2.97 -24.21 3.76
C ALA A 77 3.66 -23.88 5.10
N THR A 78 3.62 -24.80 6.06
CA THR A 78 4.29 -24.65 7.36
C THR A 78 5.80 -24.54 7.19
N ASP A 79 6.44 -25.43 6.44
CA ASP A 79 7.89 -25.43 6.19
C ASP A 79 8.35 -24.14 5.50
N ARG A 80 7.57 -23.64 4.53
CA ARG A 80 7.83 -22.36 3.86
C ARG A 80 7.77 -21.18 4.82
N ILE A 81 6.81 -21.18 5.74
CA ILE A 81 6.67 -20.13 6.76
C ILE A 81 7.84 -20.22 7.75
N ILE A 82 8.20 -21.43 8.22
CA ILE A 82 9.35 -21.63 9.13
C ILE A 82 10.64 -21.11 8.50
N SER A 83 10.93 -21.48 7.24
CA SER A 83 12.12 -21.00 6.54
C SER A 83 12.16 -19.46 6.45
N MET A 84 11.02 -18.80 6.27
CA MET A 84 10.96 -17.34 6.27
C MET A 84 11.12 -16.73 7.67
N ILE A 85 10.62 -17.40 8.72
CA ILE A 85 10.87 -16.99 10.10
C ILE A 85 12.36 -17.08 10.45
N GLU A 86 13.07 -18.10 9.98
CA GLU A 86 14.53 -18.21 10.14
C GLU A 86 15.27 -17.07 9.44
N ASN A 87 14.83 -16.70 8.24
CA ASN A 87 15.36 -15.52 7.53
C ASN A 87 15.11 -14.23 8.33
N PHE A 88 13.94 -14.08 8.95
CA PHE A 88 13.68 -12.93 9.83
C PHE A 88 14.55 -12.96 11.08
N ASN A 89 14.79 -14.12 11.68
CA ASN A 89 15.68 -14.24 12.82
C ASN A 89 17.08 -13.72 12.47
N GLY A 90 17.63 -14.15 11.34
CA GLY A 90 18.92 -13.63 10.84
C GLY A 90 18.89 -12.16 10.41
N ALA A 91 17.72 -11.60 10.09
CA ALA A 91 17.56 -10.16 9.83
C ALA A 91 17.50 -9.36 11.13
N VAL A 92 16.82 -9.87 12.17
CA VAL A 92 16.72 -9.25 13.49
C VAL A 92 18.10 -9.08 14.11
N ASP A 93 19.01 -10.05 13.92
CA ASP A 93 20.41 -9.94 14.37
C ASP A 93 21.16 -8.75 13.75
N LYS A 94 20.72 -8.25 12.60
CA LYS A 94 21.29 -7.08 11.91
C LYS A 94 20.63 -5.77 12.33
N ILE A 95 19.54 -5.82 13.09
CA ILE A 95 18.82 -4.64 13.56
C ILE A 95 19.47 -4.15 14.85
N ASP A 96 20.38 -3.19 14.71
CA ASP A 96 20.94 -2.46 15.84
C ASP A 96 20.29 -1.07 16.02
N ARG A 97 20.66 -0.40 17.11
CA ARG A 97 20.15 0.95 17.43
C ARG A 97 20.49 1.97 16.34
N ASN A 98 21.62 1.84 15.64
CA ASN A 98 22.05 2.79 14.63
C ASN A 98 21.25 2.63 13.34
N LEU A 99 20.95 1.39 12.93
CA LEU A 99 20.09 1.10 11.80
C LEU A 99 18.67 1.62 12.07
N VAL A 100 18.12 1.34 13.26
CA VAL A 100 16.81 1.88 13.66
C VAL A 100 16.81 3.41 13.65
N LYS A 101 17.84 4.06 14.22
CA LYS A 101 17.95 5.52 14.20
C LYS A 101 17.97 6.07 12.76
N SER A 102 18.69 5.40 11.85
CA SER A 102 18.78 5.82 10.45
C SER A 102 17.45 5.67 9.73
N TRP A 103 16.75 4.55 9.95
CA TRP A 103 15.41 4.32 9.41
C TRP A 103 14.38 5.34 9.94
N VAL A 104 14.43 5.68 11.23
CA VAL A 104 13.58 6.73 11.82
C VAL A 104 13.92 8.11 11.25
N ALA A 105 15.20 8.44 11.07
CA ALA A 105 15.63 9.70 10.49
C ALA A 105 15.18 9.82 9.02
N ASP A 106 15.28 8.76 8.22
CA ASP A 106 14.74 8.70 6.86
C ASP A 106 13.23 8.94 6.85
N LEU A 107 12.49 8.27 7.74
CA LEU A 107 11.05 8.43 7.84
C LEU A 107 10.63 9.85 8.22
N ILE A 108 11.29 10.46 9.20
CA ILE A 108 10.91 11.78 9.74
C ILE A 108 11.42 12.91 8.84
N LEU A 109 12.65 12.83 8.36
CA LEU A 109 13.29 13.95 7.65
C LEU A 109 13.13 13.80 6.14
N VAL A 110 13.59 12.68 5.58
CA VAL A 110 13.66 12.51 4.12
C VAL A 110 12.26 12.35 3.54
N LYS A 111 11.50 11.34 4.00
CA LYS A 111 10.17 11.06 3.46
C LYS A 111 9.19 12.20 3.67
N THR A 112 9.25 12.87 4.82
CA THR A 112 8.44 14.06 5.07
C THR A 112 8.81 15.19 4.12
N PHE A 113 10.10 15.53 4.02
CA PHE A 113 10.52 16.64 3.16
C PHE A 113 10.21 16.36 1.68
N THR A 114 10.51 15.17 1.18
CA THR A 114 10.15 14.75 -0.18
C THR A 114 8.63 14.80 -0.40
N GLY A 115 7.85 14.29 0.55
CA GLY A 115 6.38 14.30 0.47
C GLY A 115 5.74 15.68 0.55
N LEU A 116 6.42 16.68 1.12
CA LEU A 116 6.00 18.08 1.18
C LEU A 116 6.50 18.91 -0.01
N LYS A 117 7.66 18.57 -0.58
CA LYS A 117 8.30 19.32 -1.68
C LYS A 117 8.14 18.69 -3.06
N PHE A 118 7.34 17.64 -3.20
CA PHE A 118 7.13 16.96 -4.48
C PHE A 118 6.55 17.88 -5.58
N GLN A 119 5.76 18.91 -5.23
CA GLN A 119 5.27 19.89 -6.21
C GLN A 119 6.42 20.64 -6.90
N GLU A 120 7.44 21.05 -6.14
CA GLU A 120 8.65 21.64 -6.70
C GLU A 120 9.36 20.67 -7.65
N ALA A 121 9.41 19.38 -7.31
CA ALA A 121 10.02 18.37 -8.15
C ALA A 121 9.27 18.18 -9.49
N ILE A 122 7.94 18.31 -9.50
CA ILE A 122 7.12 18.30 -10.73
C ILE A 122 7.49 19.48 -11.62
N LEU A 123 7.54 20.70 -11.08
CA LEU A 123 7.92 21.90 -11.85
C LEU A 123 9.33 21.78 -12.42
N LYS A 124 10.27 21.32 -11.60
CA LYS A 124 11.65 21.08 -12.03
C LYS A 124 11.74 20.06 -13.17
N LYS A 125 10.96 18.97 -13.08
CA LYS A 125 10.93 17.96 -14.14
C LYS A 125 10.33 18.51 -15.42
N LEU A 126 9.29 19.33 -15.32
CA LEU A 126 8.68 19.99 -16.46
C LEU A 126 9.63 20.98 -17.13
N ALA A 127 10.37 21.78 -16.35
CA ALA A 127 11.41 22.68 -16.83
C ALA A 127 12.53 21.93 -17.59
N GLU A 128 12.98 20.79 -17.04
CA GLU A 128 13.96 19.92 -17.72
C GLU A 128 13.45 19.42 -19.08
N ILE A 129 12.18 19.00 -19.16
CA ILE A 129 11.55 18.54 -20.41
C ILE A 129 11.44 19.69 -21.43
N LYS A 130 11.09 20.89 -20.98
CA LYS A 130 10.93 22.08 -21.85
C LYS A 130 12.26 22.80 -22.17
N GLY A 131 13.35 22.47 -21.48
CA GLY A 131 14.65 23.11 -21.66
C GLY A 131 14.71 24.56 -21.17
N CYS A 132 13.92 24.90 -20.13
CA CYS A 132 13.88 26.23 -19.53
C CYS A 132 14.05 26.18 -18.00
N ASP A 133 14.13 27.33 -17.35
CA ASP A 133 14.21 27.43 -15.89
C ASP A 133 12.84 27.29 -15.21
N TYR A 134 12.83 27.02 -13.90
CA TYR A 134 11.61 27.04 -13.07
C TYR A 134 11.78 27.95 -11.87
N ARG A 135 10.65 28.42 -11.31
CA ARG A 135 10.61 29.03 -9.98
C ARG A 135 9.33 28.64 -9.23
N LEU A 136 9.40 28.66 -7.91
CA LEU A 136 8.21 28.55 -7.07
C LEU A 136 7.42 29.86 -7.08
N ALA A 137 6.13 29.75 -6.80
CA ALA A 137 5.26 30.89 -6.60
C ALA A 137 5.62 31.65 -5.31
N GLU A 138 5.48 32.97 -5.34
CA GLU A 138 5.50 33.81 -4.14
C GLU A 138 4.16 33.71 -3.39
N PRO A 139 4.09 34.08 -2.10
CA PRO A 139 2.83 33.97 -1.32
C PRO A 139 1.62 34.67 -1.96
N HIS A 140 1.85 35.78 -2.68
CA HIS A 140 0.78 36.50 -3.37
C HIS A 140 0.32 35.78 -4.65
N GLU A 141 1.18 34.98 -5.30
CA GLU A 141 0.88 34.18 -6.48
C GLU A 141 0.22 32.85 -6.08
N GLU A 142 0.66 32.24 -4.97
CA GLU A 142 0.00 31.08 -4.36
C GLU A 142 -1.45 31.39 -3.99
N SER A 143 -1.72 32.60 -3.47
CA SER A 143 -3.10 33.03 -3.17
C SER A 143 -3.99 33.17 -4.41
N GLN A 144 -3.39 33.27 -5.60
CA GLN A 144 -4.07 33.28 -6.90
C GLN A 144 -4.15 31.87 -7.52
N GLY A 145 -3.71 30.84 -6.80
CA GLY A 145 -3.77 29.45 -7.24
C GLY A 145 -2.58 28.98 -8.07
N ILE A 146 -1.51 29.77 -8.18
CA ILE A 146 -0.28 29.40 -8.90
C ILE A 146 0.65 28.67 -7.92
N ASP A 147 1.03 27.44 -8.26
CA ASP A 147 1.98 26.65 -7.47
C ASP A 147 3.44 26.90 -7.93
N GLY A 148 3.65 27.35 -9.17
CA GLY A 148 4.93 27.87 -9.65
C GLY A 148 4.97 28.11 -11.16
N PHE A 149 6.16 28.42 -11.67
CA PHE A 149 6.37 28.80 -13.06
C PHE A 149 7.43 27.93 -13.71
N VAL A 150 7.24 27.65 -15.00
CA VAL A 150 8.23 27.00 -15.88
C VAL A 150 8.42 27.87 -17.11
N GLY A 151 9.59 28.50 -17.22
CA GLY A 151 9.80 29.65 -18.11
C GLY A 151 8.92 30.82 -17.70
N GLU A 152 8.10 31.30 -18.63
CA GLU A 152 7.12 32.39 -18.40
C GLU A 152 5.72 31.87 -18.06
N GLU A 153 5.49 30.55 -18.15
CA GLU A 153 4.17 29.95 -17.97
C GLU A 153 3.88 29.64 -16.49
N ALA A 154 2.69 30.03 -16.02
CA ALA A 154 2.19 29.75 -14.68
C ALA A 154 1.49 28.38 -14.61
N TYR A 155 1.79 27.60 -13.58
CA TYR A 155 1.24 26.27 -13.36
C TYR A 155 0.57 26.13 -11.98
N SER A 156 -0.53 25.38 -11.94
CA SER A 156 -1.20 24.92 -10.73
C SER A 156 -1.13 23.39 -10.65
N ILE A 157 -0.67 22.82 -9.53
CA ILE A 157 -0.46 21.38 -9.34
C ILE A 157 -1.54 20.83 -8.42
N LYS A 158 -2.44 20.01 -8.96
CA LYS A 158 -3.60 19.47 -8.24
C LYS A 158 -3.63 17.93 -8.28
N PRO A 159 -4.14 17.27 -7.22
CA PRO A 159 -4.37 15.84 -7.29
C PRO A 159 -5.38 15.52 -8.40
N ASP A 160 -5.25 14.35 -9.01
CA ASP A 160 -6.18 13.80 -10.02
C ASP A 160 -7.63 13.67 -9.52
N THR A 161 -7.83 13.53 -8.21
CA THR A 161 -9.15 13.54 -7.56
C THR A 161 -9.74 14.94 -7.36
N TYR A 162 -9.12 15.99 -7.88
CA TYR A 162 -9.64 17.34 -7.74
C TYR A 162 -10.89 17.52 -8.61
N ASP A 163 -12.07 17.55 -7.98
CA ASP A 163 -13.32 17.90 -8.65
C ASP A 163 -13.20 19.30 -9.23
N SER A 164 -13.28 19.39 -10.55
CA SER A 164 -13.27 20.65 -11.28
C SER A 164 -14.51 21.48 -10.93
N ILE A 165 -14.45 22.26 -9.86
CA ILE A 165 -15.45 23.30 -9.60
C ILE A 165 -15.01 24.52 -10.41
N PRO A 166 -15.73 24.90 -11.48
CA PRO A 166 -15.37 26.08 -12.25
C PRO A 166 -15.68 27.30 -11.39
N THR A 167 -14.64 27.96 -10.87
CA THR A 167 -14.82 29.17 -10.07
C THR A 167 -13.99 30.30 -10.64
N VAL A 168 -14.72 31.19 -11.32
CA VAL A 168 -14.48 32.61 -11.59
C VAL A 168 -13.11 32.96 -12.19
N ALA A 169 -13.13 33.14 -13.50
CA ALA A 169 -12.07 33.80 -14.25
C ALA A 169 -11.95 35.27 -13.84
N GLU A 170 -10.82 35.62 -13.24
CA GLU A 170 -10.18 36.93 -13.43
C GLU A 170 -8.72 36.71 -13.89
N SER A 171 -8.55 36.75 -15.21
CA SER A 171 -7.35 37.19 -15.96
C SER A 171 -5.96 36.57 -15.71
N ILE A 172 -5.84 35.29 -15.33
CA ILE A 172 -4.55 34.58 -15.45
C ILE A 172 -4.76 33.22 -16.13
N GLU A 173 -4.08 33.02 -17.26
CA GLU A 173 -4.05 31.74 -17.98
C GLU A 173 -3.12 30.77 -17.23
N ILE A 174 -3.65 30.14 -16.17
CA ILE A 174 -2.91 29.19 -15.33
C ILE A 174 -3.10 27.77 -15.90
N LYS A 175 -2.02 27.12 -16.32
CA LYS A 175 -2.04 25.73 -16.80
C LYS A 175 -2.13 24.77 -15.59
N MET A 176 -3.02 23.77 -15.64
CA MET A 176 -3.17 22.80 -14.56
C MET A 176 -2.35 21.54 -14.83
N ILE A 177 -1.61 21.05 -13.83
CA ILE A 177 -0.93 19.75 -13.83
C ILE A 177 -1.67 18.86 -12.82
N PHE A 178 -2.18 17.73 -13.31
CA PHE A 178 -2.83 16.74 -12.45
C PHE A 178 -1.83 15.66 -12.06
N TYR A 179 -1.85 15.25 -10.79
CA TYR A 179 -0.95 14.21 -10.29
C TYR A 179 -1.66 13.10 -9.50
N GLU A 180 -1.13 11.89 -9.61
CA GLU A 180 -1.50 10.72 -8.81
C GLU A 180 -0.28 10.28 -7.98
N LYS A 181 -0.43 10.21 -6.64
CA LYS A 181 0.62 9.67 -5.77
C LYS A 181 0.56 8.14 -5.75
N LYS A 182 1.63 7.49 -6.23
CA LYS A 182 1.83 6.04 -6.17
C LYS A 182 2.77 5.66 -5.03
N LYS A 183 2.85 4.37 -4.72
CA LYS A 183 3.74 3.85 -3.65
C LYS A 183 5.22 4.11 -3.94
N ASP A 184 5.59 4.22 -5.20
CA ASP A 184 6.94 4.33 -5.73
C ASP A 184 7.24 5.67 -6.43
N GLY A 185 6.29 6.60 -6.46
CA GLY A 185 6.51 7.90 -7.12
C GLY A 185 5.25 8.72 -7.30
N VAL A 186 5.35 9.72 -8.18
CA VAL A 186 4.22 10.56 -8.61
C VAL A 186 4.11 10.47 -10.11
N VAL A 187 2.93 10.10 -10.60
CA VAL A 187 2.59 10.21 -12.02
C VAL A 187 1.89 11.54 -12.20
N PHE A 188 2.25 12.31 -13.23
CA PHE A 188 1.59 13.58 -13.51
C PHE A 188 1.37 13.74 -15.02
N GLU A 189 0.27 14.40 -15.36
CA GLU A 189 -0.12 14.68 -16.75
C GLU A 189 -0.06 16.18 -17.01
N ILE A 190 0.44 16.54 -18.19
CA ILE A 190 0.52 17.90 -18.69
C ILE A 190 -0.54 18.00 -19.79
N PRO A 191 -1.56 18.86 -19.66
CA PRO A 191 -2.51 19.08 -20.76
C PRO A 191 -1.75 19.60 -21.98
N GLU A 192 -1.88 18.91 -23.11
CA GLU A 192 -1.46 19.45 -24.41
C GLU A 192 -2.34 20.65 -24.78
N GLU A 193 -1.75 21.62 -25.50
CA GLU A 193 -2.40 22.86 -25.97
C GLU A 193 -3.61 22.59 -26.89
#